data_AF-A0A9X3Z556-F1
#
_entry.id   AF-A0A9X3Z556-F1
#
_cell.length_a   1.000
_cell.length_b   1.000
_cell.length_c   1.000
_cell.angle_alpha   90.00
_cell.angle_beta   90.00
_cell.angle_gamma   90.00
#
_symmetry.space_group_name_H-M   'P 1'
#
loop_
_entity.id
_entity.type
_entity.pdbx_description
1 polymer ?
#
loop_
_entity_poly.entity_id
_entity_poly.type
_entity_poly.pdbx_seq_one_letter_code
_entity_poly.pdbx_strand_id
1 'polypeptide(L)'
;MIKGERVELRPVTEADLVRLFEWRNDEEVARWAAGSEAAEYSNLPLESLRAMYAEAVRGTRPSDNLRGCVFSVYTLGGVHIGTCDYRDGRPDPKQTDDRSDGSDRRRTWRLR
;
A
#
# COMPACT_ATOMS: atom_id res chain seq x y z
N MET A 1 8.84 15.42 7.86
CA MET A 1 8.07 16.08 6.78
C MET A 1 8.90 16.00 5.52
N ILE A 2 8.36 15.48 4.42
CA ILE A 2 9.03 15.40 3.11
C ILE A 2 8.32 16.37 2.18
N LYS A 3 9.04 17.29 1.55
CA LYS A 3 8.46 18.34 0.70
C LYS A 3 8.86 18.13 -0.75
N GLY A 4 7.87 18.09 -1.65
CA GLY A 4 8.07 18.10 -3.09
C GLY A 4 7.65 19.43 -3.73
N GLU A 5 7.70 19.49 -5.05
CA GLU A 5 7.33 20.70 -5.81
C GLU A 5 5.83 21.04 -5.76
N ARG A 6 4.97 20.02 -5.57
CA ARG A 6 3.51 20.17 -5.62
C ARG A 6 2.79 19.77 -4.34
N VAL A 7 3.42 18.92 -3.53
CA VAL A 7 2.81 18.29 -2.36
C VAL A 7 3.80 18.18 -1.21
N GLU A 8 3.27 18.03 -0.01
CA GLU A 8 4.02 17.75 1.22
C GLU A 8 3.50 16.45 1.85
N LEU A 9 4.43 15.58 2.23
CA LEU A 9 4.14 14.38 3.02
C LEU A 9 4.36 14.68 4.49
N ARG A 10 3.31 14.51 5.27
CA ARG A 10 3.28 14.77 6.70
C ARG A 10 3.05 13.46 7.47
N PRO A 11 3.57 13.35 8.70
CA PRO A 11 3.13 12.27 9.59
C PRO A 11 1.61 12.29 9.69
N VAL A 12 0.99 11.11 9.63
CA VAL A 12 -0.47 11.00 9.76
C VAL A 12 -0.88 11.47 11.14
N THR A 13 -1.98 12.21 11.19
CA THR A 13 -2.63 12.63 12.44
C THR A 13 -4.00 11.97 12.57
N GLU A 14 -4.57 11.96 13.77
CA GLU A 14 -5.92 11.42 13.98
C GLU A 14 -6.98 12.18 13.14
N ALA A 15 -6.80 13.49 12.96
CA ALA A 15 -7.71 14.30 12.15
C ALA A 15 -7.73 13.88 10.67
N ASP A 16 -6.62 13.36 10.15
CA ASP A 16 -6.55 12.85 8.77
C ASP A 16 -7.43 11.61 8.56
N LEU A 17 -7.69 10.85 9.64
CA LEU A 17 -8.50 9.63 9.59
C LEU A 17 -9.98 9.91 9.35
N VAL A 18 -10.48 11.04 9.83
CA VAL A 18 -11.88 11.44 9.59
C VAL A 18 -12.09 11.67 8.11
N ARG A 19 -11.17 12.37 7.44
CA ARG A 19 -11.21 12.54 5.98
C ARG A 19 -11.04 11.21 5.23
N LEU A 20 -10.16 10.34 5.72
CA LEU A 20 -9.99 9.01 5.12
C LEU A 20 -11.26 8.15 5.27
N PHE A 21 -11.98 8.28 6.38
CA PHE A 21 -13.28 7.63 6.59
C PHE A 21 -14.30 8.12 5.57
N GLU A 22 -14.38 9.44 5.35
CA GLU A 22 -15.27 10.02 4.33
C GLU A 22 -14.94 9.48 2.93
N TRP A 23 -13.66 9.50 2.54
CA TRP A 23 -13.22 8.99 1.23
C TRP A 23 -13.42 7.49 1.04
N ARG A 24 -13.24 6.67 2.08
CA ARG A 24 -13.47 5.22 1.96
C ARG A 24 -14.95 4.85 1.91
N ASN A 25 -15.83 5.69 2.42
CA ASN A 25 -17.27 5.45 2.38
C ASN A 25 -17.95 6.16 1.19
N ASP A 26 -17.19 6.93 0.41
CA ASP A 26 -17.59 7.39 -0.92
C ASP A 26 -17.30 6.29 -1.94
N GLU A 27 -18.34 5.80 -2.63
CA GLU A 27 -18.25 4.67 -3.57
C GLU A 27 -17.33 4.98 -4.76
N GLU A 28 -17.37 6.22 -5.27
CA GLU A 28 -16.57 6.64 -6.41
C GLU A 28 -15.09 6.71 -6.02
N VAL A 29 -14.79 7.29 -4.86
CA VAL A 29 -13.42 7.39 -4.35
C VAL A 29 -12.87 6.02 -3.94
N ALA A 30 -13.68 5.16 -3.32
CA ALA A 30 -13.28 3.78 -3.02
C ALA A 30 -12.97 2.99 -4.30
N ARG A 31 -13.73 3.21 -5.38
CA ARG A 31 -13.47 2.60 -6.68
C ARG A 31 -12.19 3.11 -7.32
N TRP A 32 -11.82 4.39 -7.15
CA TRP A 32 -10.52 4.89 -7.59
C TRP A 32 -9.36 4.24 -6.84
N ALA A 33 -9.53 3.99 -5.53
CA ALA A 33 -8.48 3.44 -4.67
C ALA A 33 -8.27 1.93 -4.84
N ALA A 34 -9.35 1.16 -4.95
CA ALA A 34 -9.32 -0.31 -4.88
C ALA A 34 -9.91 -1.02 -6.11
N GLY A 35 -10.42 -0.27 -7.10
CA GLY A 35 -10.97 -0.84 -8.33
C GLY A 35 -12.11 -1.82 -8.05
N SER A 36 -11.95 -3.07 -8.49
CA SER A 36 -12.94 -4.13 -8.27
C SER A 36 -13.08 -4.55 -6.80
N GLU A 37 -12.10 -4.24 -5.95
CA GLU A 37 -12.10 -4.55 -4.51
C GLU A 37 -12.74 -3.42 -3.67
N ALA A 38 -13.37 -2.42 -4.30
CA ALA A 38 -13.97 -1.29 -3.61
C ALA A 38 -14.96 -1.69 -2.51
N ALA A 39 -15.73 -2.76 -2.71
CA ALA A 39 -16.68 -3.27 -1.72
C ALA A 39 -16.00 -3.74 -0.41
N GLU A 40 -14.78 -4.26 -0.50
CA GLU A 40 -13.97 -4.71 0.64
C GLU A 40 -13.18 -3.56 1.26
N TYR A 41 -12.91 -2.51 0.47
CA TYR A 41 -12.18 -1.32 0.87
C TYR A 41 -13.06 -0.23 1.53
N SER A 42 -14.38 -0.30 1.31
CA SER A 42 -15.41 0.63 1.80
C SER A 42 -16.23 0.05 2.96
N ASN A 43 -17.18 0.82 3.50
CA ASN A 43 -18.06 0.42 4.62
C ASN A 43 -17.33 0.09 5.93
N LEU A 44 -16.15 0.68 6.14
CA LEU A 44 -15.39 0.50 7.38
C LEU A 44 -15.96 1.40 8.48
N PRO A 45 -16.25 0.87 9.69
CA PRO A 45 -16.60 1.71 10.82
C PRO A 45 -15.38 2.54 11.25
N LEU A 46 -15.62 3.72 11.81
CA LEU A 46 -14.57 4.65 12.24
C LEU A 46 -13.56 4.00 13.20
N GLU A 47 -14.02 3.10 14.07
CA GLU A 47 -13.17 2.35 15.00
C GLU A 47 -12.14 1.44 14.29
N SER A 48 -12.52 0.82 13.17
CA SER A 48 -11.58 0.02 12.37
C SER A 48 -10.48 0.89 11.76
N LEU A 49 -10.81 2.11 11.33
CA LEU A 49 -9.82 3.08 10.84
C LEU A 49 -8.89 3.57 11.94
N ARG A 50 -9.42 3.82 13.14
CA ARG A 50 -8.60 4.17 14.33
C ARG A 50 -7.63 3.04 14.67
N ALA A 51 -8.06 1.79 14.60
CA ALA A 51 -7.19 0.64 14.81
C ALA A 51 -6.09 0.54 13.73
N MET A 52 -6.44 0.71 12.45
CA MET A 52 -5.47 0.75 11.34
C MET A 52 -4.43 1.87 11.53
N TYR A 53 -4.85 3.05 11.98
CA TYR A 53 -3.95 4.16 12.29
C TYR A 53 -3.02 3.85 13.46
N ALA A 54 -3.56 3.29 14.54
CA ALA A 54 -2.75 2.92 15.70
C ALA A 54 -1.64 1.93 15.29
N GLU A 55 -1.94 0.98 14.40
CA GLU A 55 -0.93 0.11 13.81
C GLU A 55 0.06 0.85 12.89
N ALA A 56 -0.43 1.74 12.02
CA ALA A 56 0.42 2.53 11.14
C ALA A 56 1.42 3.40 11.93
N VAL A 57 0.96 4.08 12.98
CA VAL A 57 1.79 4.89 13.87
C VAL A 57 2.80 4.01 14.62
N ARG A 58 2.38 2.84 15.11
CA ARG A 58 3.30 1.87 15.74
C ARG A 58 4.41 1.45 14.77
N GLY A 59 4.07 1.11 13.53
CA GLY A 59 5.02 0.68 12.49
C GLY A 59 6.00 1.76 12.01
N THR A 60 5.68 3.04 12.23
CA THR A 60 6.58 4.16 11.90
C THR A 60 7.70 4.42 12.91
N ARG A 61 7.79 3.63 14.00
CA ARG A 61 8.85 3.78 15.00
C ARG A 61 10.23 3.49 14.39
N PRO A 62 11.26 4.31 14.66
CA PRO A 62 12.60 4.11 14.10
C PRO A 62 13.22 2.74 14.43
N SER A 63 12.80 2.11 15.53
CA SER A 63 13.22 0.77 15.95
C SER A 63 12.67 -0.36 15.09
N ASP A 64 11.59 -0.13 14.33
CA ASP A 64 10.79 -1.18 13.69
C ASP A 64 11.18 -1.41 12.23
N ASN A 65 12.42 -1.06 11.87
CA ASN A 65 13.05 -1.29 10.56
C ASN A 65 12.28 -0.70 9.37
N LEU A 66 11.50 0.37 9.55
CA LEU A 66 10.73 1.04 8.48
C LEU A 66 9.87 0.06 7.65
N ARG A 67 9.40 -1.05 8.26
CA ARG A 67 8.64 -2.11 7.57
C ARG A 67 7.36 -1.62 6.91
N GLY A 68 6.85 -0.48 7.37
CA GLY A 68 5.90 0.32 6.63
C GLY A 68 5.82 1.72 7.22
N CYS A 69 5.70 2.75 6.37
CA CYS A 69 5.45 4.12 6.82
C CYS A 69 4.28 4.70 6.06
N VAL A 70 3.28 5.21 6.79
CA VAL A 70 2.12 5.88 6.22
C VAL A 70 2.29 7.39 6.39
N PHE A 71 1.95 8.15 5.35
CA PHE A 71 1.98 9.61 5.32
C PHE A 71 0.64 10.16 4.85
N SER A 72 0.28 11.33 5.38
CA SER A 72 -0.79 12.15 4.83
C SER A 72 -0.21 13.07 3.76
N VAL A 73 -0.89 13.16 2.62
CA VAL A 73 -0.50 13.94 1.45
C VAL A 73 -1.26 15.25 1.47
N TYR A 74 -0.52 16.35 1.46
CA TYR A 74 -1.06 17.70 1.50
C TYR A 74 -0.64 18.50 0.27
N THR A 75 -1.52 19.38 -0.22
CA THR A 75 -1.10 20.46 -1.13
C THR A 75 -0.19 21.45 -0.40
N LEU A 76 0.59 22.23 -1.16
CA LEU A 76 1.39 23.32 -0.56
C LEU A 76 0.53 24.37 0.17
N GLY A 77 -0.75 24.47 -0.17
CA GLY A 77 -1.74 25.33 0.51
C GLY A 77 -2.36 24.72 1.77
N GLY A 78 -1.92 23.53 2.19
CA GLY A 78 -2.38 22.89 3.43
C GLY A 78 -3.67 22.08 3.32
N VAL A 79 -4.12 21.75 2.11
CA VAL A 79 -5.30 20.89 1.91
C VAL A 79 -4.86 19.42 1.93
N HIS A 80 -5.42 18.62 2.83
CA HIS A 80 -5.24 17.16 2.84
C HIS A 80 -5.97 16.55 1.64
N ILE A 81 -5.24 15.80 0.80
CA ILE A 81 -5.71 15.25 -0.47
C ILE A 81 -5.56 13.73 -0.60
N GLY A 82 -5.04 13.06 0.42
CA GLY A 82 -4.92 11.61 0.39
C GLY A 82 -3.90 11.09 1.39
N THR A 83 -3.72 9.78 1.40
CA THR A 83 -2.65 9.11 2.14
C THR A 83 -1.78 8.31 1.19
N CYS A 84 -0.54 8.07 1.58
CA CYS A 84 0.32 7.13 0.88
C CYS A 84 1.10 6.31 1.90
N ASP A 85 1.47 5.09 1.54
CA ASP A 85 2.26 4.22 2.37
C ASP A 85 3.47 3.70 1.58
N TYR A 86 4.60 3.62 2.27
CA TYR A 86 5.76 2.88 1.81
C TYR A 86 5.71 1.51 2.49
N ARG A 87 5.55 0.44 1.71
CA ARG A 87 5.62 -0.94 2.17
C ARG A 87 6.79 -1.63 1.49
N ASP A 88 7.46 -2.51 2.23
CA ASP A 88 8.49 -3.36 1.66
C ASP A 88 7.81 -4.34 0.68
N GLY A 89 7.93 -4.03 -0.61
CA GLY A 89 7.44 -4.87 -1.68
C GLY A 89 8.33 -6.08 -1.77
N ARG A 90 8.04 -7.13 -0.98
CA ARG A 90 8.53 -8.46 -1.36
C ARG A 90 8.06 -8.68 -2.79
N PRO A 91 8.96 -9.03 -3.74
CA PRO A 91 8.51 -9.41 -5.05
C PRO A 91 7.50 -10.53 -4.86
N ASP A 92 6.30 -10.38 -5.44
CA ASP A 92 5.43 -11.52 -5.61
C ASP A 92 6.29 -12.64 -6.19
N PRO A 93 6.30 -13.85 -5.62
CA PRO A 93 6.77 -15.02 -6.34
C PRO A 93 5.77 -15.27 -7.48
N LYS A 94 5.72 -14.38 -8.47
CA LYS A 94 4.89 -14.59 -9.65
C LYS A 94 5.47 -15.80 -10.34
N GLN A 95 4.63 -16.82 -10.39
CA GLN A 95 4.28 -17.47 -11.63
C GLN A 95 5.50 -18.12 -12.27
N THR A 96 5.80 -19.33 -11.81
CA THR A 96 6.48 -20.32 -12.65
C THR A 96 5.70 -20.36 -13.96
N ASP A 97 6.26 -19.75 -15.00
CA ASP A 97 5.82 -19.88 -16.36
C ASP A 97 6.02 -21.36 -16.70
N ASP A 98 4.98 -22.17 -16.50
CA ASP A 98 4.92 -23.59 -16.87
C ASP A 98 4.85 -23.74 -18.40
N ARG A 99 5.72 -23.02 -19.12
CA ARG A 99 6.10 -23.40 -20.48
C ARG A 99 7.07 -24.55 -20.37
N SER A 100 6.47 -25.72 -20.16
CA SER A 100 7.08 -27.01 -20.43
C SER A 100 7.44 -27.07 -21.92
N ASP A 101 8.62 -26.59 -22.30
CA ASP A 101 9.23 -26.97 -23.57
C ASP A 101 9.74 -28.41 -23.43
N GLY A 102 8.79 -29.33 -23.60
CA GLY A 102 9.05 -30.76 -23.71
C GLY A 102 9.69 -31.08 -25.06
N SER A 103 10.96 -30.72 -25.22
CA SER A 103 11.78 -31.17 -26.35
C SER A 103 13.28 -31.01 -26.07
N ASP A 104 13.84 -31.78 -25.14
CA ASP A 104 15.25 -32.18 -25.29
C ASP A 104 15.44 -33.67 -25.00
N ARG A 105 15.13 -34.46 -26.02
CA ARG A 105 15.53 -35.85 -26.12
C ARG A 105 16.93 -35.91 -26.75
N ARG A 106 17.87 -36.45 -25.95
CA ARG A 106 19.13 -37.13 -26.31
C ARG A 106 20.38 -36.22 -26.28
N ARG A 107 21.30 -36.52 -25.36
CA ARG A 107 22.41 -37.47 -25.61
C ARG A 107 23.27 -37.70 -24.37
N THR A 108 23.28 -38.95 -23.96
CA THR A 108 24.31 -39.63 -23.17
C THR A 108 25.72 -39.40 -23.75
N TRP A 109 26.75 -39.27 -22.90
CA TRP A 109 27.98 -40.10 -22.97
C TRP A 109 28.68 -40.13 -21.60
N ARG A 110 28.92 -41.35 -21.13
CA ARG A 110 29.76 -41.70 -19.97
C ARG A 110 31.24 -41.51 -20.34
N LEU A 111 32.05 -41.04 -19.40
CA LEU A 111 33.51 -41.13 -19.46
C LEU A 111 33.98 -42.36 -18.66
N ARG A 112 34.52 -43.35 -19.38
CA ARG A 112 35.67 -44.17 -18.98
C ARG A 112 36.31 -44.73 -20.24
#